data_AF-A0AAI9K4E2-F1
#
_entry.id   AF-A0AAI9K4E2-F1
#
_cell.length_a   1.000
_cell.length_b   1.000
_cell.length_c   1.000
_cell.angle_alpha   90.00
_cell.angle_beta   90.00
_cell.angle_gamma   90.00
#
_symmetry.space_group_name_H-M   'P 1'
#
loop_
_entity.id
_entity.type
_entity.pdbx_description
1 polymer ?
#
loop_
_entity_poly.entity_id
_entity_poly.type
_entity_poly.pdbx_seq_one_letter_code
_entity_poly.pdbx_strand_id
1 'polypeptide(L)'
;MELNKEKFWTTIFCDNKIISKVELSNAEEKYKMNYQTMNDNILKELRKHNNDFLKNELGIPSNESITGIEYDYAWGKIFSYYDNKSSETGIVIVYI
;
A
#
# COMPACT_ATOMS: atom_id res chain seq x y z
N MET A 1 12.40 -0.50 -4.28
CA MET A 1 12.09 -1.52 -5.30
C MET A 1 11.29 -0.88 -6.42
N GLU A 2 11.48 -1.29 -7.68
CA GLU A 2 10.63 -0.86 -8.79
C GLU A 2 9.75 -2.04 -9.24
N LEU A 3 8.44 -1.83 -9.30
CA LEU A 3 7.45 -2.80 -9.79
C LEU A 3 6.60 -2.10 -10.85
N ASN A 4 6.63 -2.58 -12.09
CA ASN A 4 5.86 -2.01 -13.20
C ASN A 4 5.99 -0.48 -13.32
N LYS A 5 7.22 0.04 -13.22
CA LYS A 5 7.60 1.46 -13.28
C LYS A 5 7.22 2.29 -12.05
N GLU A 6 6.53 1.69 -11.06
CA GLU A 6 6.25 2.31 -9.77
C GLU A 6 7.39 2.05 -8.79
N LYS A 7 7.78 3.08 -8.04
CA LYS A 7 8.88 3.00 -7.07
C LYS A 7 8.33 2.93 -5.66
N PHE A 8 8.82 1.97 -4.89
CA PHE A 8 8.41 1.74 -3.51
C PHE A 8 9.61 1.70 -2.57
N TRP A 9 9.46 2.32 -1.41
CA TRP A 9 10.17 1.97 -0.20
C TRP A 9 9.56 0.68 0.33
N THR A 10 10.39 -0.28 0.71
CA THR A 10 9.95 -1.60 1.12
C THR A 10 10.42 -1.89 2.53
N THR A 11 9.48 -2.21 3.41
CA THR A 11 9.76 -2.64 4.78
C THR A 11 9.37 -4.12 4.89
N ILE A 12 10.32 -4.96 5.28
CA ILE A 12 10.12 -6.41 5.42
C ILE A 12 10.07 -6.73 6.91
N PHE A 13 8.97 -7.31 7.35
CA PHE A 13 8.76 -7.78 8.71
C PHE A 13 8.96 -9.28 8.75
N CYS A 14 9.73 -9.73 9.74
CA CYS A 14 9.98 -11.14 9.97
C CYS A 14 9.50 -11.54 11.36
N ASP A 15 8.80 -12.66 11.45
CA ASP A 15 8.52 -13.36 12.70
C ASP A 15 9.28 -14.69 12.69
N ASN A 16 10.04 -14.96 13.75
CA ASN A 16 10.85 -16.19 13.88
C ASN A 16 11.69 -16.55 12.62
N LYS A 17 12.28 -15.54 11.98
CA LYS A 17 13.10 -15.65 10.75
C LYS A 17 12.32 -15.98 9.47
N ILE A 18 10.99 -15.94 9.50
CA ILE A 18 10.11 -16.08 8.34
C ILE A 18 9.50 -14.72 8.03
N ILE A 19 9.35 -14.36 6.75
CA ILE A 19 8.69 -13.12 6.36
C ILE A 19 7.21 -13.23 6.73
N SER A 20 6.74 -12.36 7.61
CA SER A 20 5.33 -12.30 8.03
C SER A 20 4.55 -11.25 7.25
N LYS A 21 5.20 -10.13 6.91
CA LYS A 21 4.59 -9.02 6.19
C LYS A 21 5.61 -8.23 5.37
N VAL A 22 5.19 -7.73 4.22
CA VAL A 22 5.93 -6.73 3.44
C VAL A 22 5.05 -5.50 3.27
N GLU A 23 5.56 -4.34 3.64
CA GLU A 23 4.91 -3.06 3.39
C GLU A 23 5.62 -2.32 2.25
N LEU A 24 4.81 -1.74 1.36
CA LEU A 24 5.23 -0.93 0.24
C LEU A 24 4.66 0.47 0.40
N SER A 25 5.56 1.43 0.63
CA SER A 25 5.24 2.86 0.67
C SER A 25 5.73 3.50 -0.61
N ASN A 26 4.93 4.38 -1.22
CA ASN A 26 5.33 5.02 -2.47
C ASN A 26 6.60 5.87 -2.28
N ALA A 27 7.55 5.74 -3.21
CA ALA A 27 8.85 6.41 -3.16
C ALA A 27 8.99 7.58 -4.14
N GLU A 28 7.94 7.92 -4.89
CA GLU A 28 7.94 9.09 -5.76
C GLU A 28 8.00 10.38 -4.94
N GLU A 29 8.81 11.33 -5.43
CA GLU A 29 9.06 12.59 -4.74
C GLU A 29 7.79 13.45 -4.58
N LYS A 30 6.83 13.35 -5.51
CA LYS A 30 5.55 14.06 -5.45
C LYS A 30 4.68 13.64 -4.24
N TYR A 31 4.90 12.42 -3.73
CA TYR A 31 4.19 11.89 -2.56
C TYR A 31 5.02 11.96 -1.28
N LYS A 32 6.20 12.61 -1.33
CA LYS A 32 7.04 12.80 -0.15
C LYS A 32 6.39 13.79 0.81
N MET A 33 5.74 13.25 1.83
CA MET A 33 5.10 14.04 2.88
C MET A 33 6.19 14.68 3.76
N ASN A 34 6.18 16.00 3.85
CA ASN A 34 6.86 16.72 4.93
C ASN A 34 5.79 17.30 5.87
N TYR A 35 6.11 17.48 7.15
CA TYR A 35 5.16 17.96 8.17
C TYR A 35 4.49 19.31 7.82
N GLN A 36 5.06 20.07 6.87
CA GLN A 36 4.53 21.37 6.42
C GLN A 36 3.59 21.24 5.21
N THR A 37 3.71 20.17 4.41
CA THR A 37 2.91 19.93 3.19
C THR A 37 1.90 18.79 3.35
N MET A 38 1.66 18.38 4.58
CA MET A 38 0.71 17.31 4.93
C MET A 38 -0.71 17.78 4.57
N ASN A 39 -1.15 17.41 3.36
CA ASN A 39 -2.42 17.81 2.79
C ASN A 39 -3.28 16.57 2.56
N ASP A 40 -4.51 16.57 3.08
CA ASP A 40 -5.52 15.52 2.88
C ASP A 40 -5.71 15.16 1.39
N ASN A 41 -5.47 16.11 0.48
CA ASN A 41 -5.55 15.86 -0.96
C ASN A 41 -4.45 14.91 -1.44
N ILE A 42 -3.21 15.06 -0.99
CA ILE A 42 -2.09 14.19 -1.38
C ILE A 42 -2.34 12.77 -0.89
N LEU A 43 -2.90 12.61 0.32
CA LEU A 43 -3.25 11.29 0.85
C LEU A 43 -4.38 10.61 0.07
N LYS A 44 -5.40 11.37 -0.33
CA LYS A 44 -6.49 10.84 -1.17
C LYS A 44 -5.99 10.43 -2.56
N GLU A 45 -5.12 11.24 -3.15
CA GLU A 45 -4.46 10.93 -4.42
C GLU A 45 -3.60 9.67 -4.29
N LEU A 46 -2.78 9.57 -3.25
CA LEU A 46 -1.92 8.42 -3.01
C LEU A 46 -2.72 7.14 -2.74
N ARG A 47 -3.82 7.23 -1.97
CA ARG A 47 -4.75 6.10 -1.79
C ARG A 47 -5.33 5.64 -3.12
N LYS A 48 -5.80 6.58 -3.95
CA LYS A 48 -6.34 6.26 -5.28
C LYS A 48 -5.26 5.61 -6.15
N HIS A 49 -4.06 6.17 -6.16
CA HIS A 49 -2.90 5.65 -6.89
C HIS A 49 -2.58 4.20 -6.50
N ASN A 50 -2.52 3.90 -5.20
CA ASN A 50 -2.26 2.55 -4.70
C ASN A 50 -3.38 1.57 -5.10
N ASN A 51 -4.64 2.00 -5.03
CA ASN A 51 -5.78 1.17 -5.45
C ASN A 51 -5.74 0.89 -6.96
N ASP A 52 -5.49 1.91 -7.77
CA ASP A 52 -5.41 1.79 -9.23
C ASP A 52 -4.24 0.89 -9.64
N PHE A 53 -3.08 1.04 -9.01
CA PHE A 53 -1.93 0.15 -9.20
C PHE A 53 -2.32 -1.31 -8.93
N LEU A 54 -2.88 -1.62 -7.77
CA LEU A 54 -3.28 -2.98 -7.43
C LEU A 54 -4.34 -3.54 -8.38
N LYS A 55 -5.34 -2.73 -8.79
CA LYS A 55 -6.36 -3.18 -9.76
C LYS A 55 -5.76 -3.49 -11.14
N ASN A 56 -4.79 -2.69 -11.57
CA ASN A 56 -4.09 -2.92 -12.83
C ASN A 56 -3.25 -4.20 -12.79
N GLU A 57 -2.63 -4.50 -11.65
CA GLU A 57 -1.73 -5.65 -11.51
C GLU A 57 -2.43 -6.96 -11.14
N LEU A 58 -3.49 -6.88 -10.34
CA LEU A 58 -4.13 -8.06 -9.72
C LEU A 58 -5.58 -8.27 -10.19
N GLY A 59 -6.16 -7.31 -10.90
CA GLY A 59 -7.53 -7.37 -11.42
C GLY A 59 -8.59 -6.96 -10.38
N ILE A 60 -9.66 -7.74 -10.28
CA ILE A 60 -10.82 -7.40 -9.43
C ILE A 60 -10.50 -7.77 -7.97
N PRO A 61 -10.64 -6.83 -7.02
CA PRO A 61 -10.40 -7.12 -5.60
C PRO A 61 -11.47 -8.04 -5.01
N SER A 62 -11.08 -8.80 -3.98
CA SER A 62 -12.00 -9.58 -3.15
C SER A 62 -12.93 -8.67 -2.33
N ASN A 63 -12.42 -7.51 -1.91
CA ASN A 63 -13.18 -6.52 -1.14
C ASN A 63 -12.72 -5.10 -1.48
N GLU A 64 -13.65 -4.15 -1.51
CA GLU A 64 -13.39 -2.74 -1.74
C GLU A 64 -14.18 -1.87 -0.75
N SER A 65 -13.47 -0.98 -0.06
CA SER A 65 -14.02 -0.11 0.96
C SER A 65 -13.44 1.30 0.86
N ILE A 66 -13.94 2.21 1.69
CA ILE A 66 -13.39 3.58 1.76
C ILE A 66 -11.94 3.61 2.29
N THR A 67 -11.51 2.58 3.02
CA THR A 67 -10.16 2.51 3.61
C THR A 67 -9.15 1.80 2.71
N GLY A 68 -9.58 1.16 1.62
CA GLY A 68 -8.67 0.42 0.73
C GLY A 68 -9.35 -0.74 0.02
N ILE A 69 -8.54 -1.52 -0.70
CA ILE A 69 -8.95 -2.73 -1.41
C ILE A 69 -8.14 -3.93 -0.95
N GLU A 70 -8.73 -5.12 -1.03
CA GLU A 70 -8.14 -6.36 -0.55
C GLU A 70 -8.22 -7.48 -1.59
N TYR A 71 -7.19 -8.33 -1.63
CA TYR A 71 -7.07 -9.51 -2.48
C TYR A 71 -6.69 -10.70 -1.60
N ASP A 72 -7.59 -11.67 -1.53
CA ASP A 72 -7.41 -12.90 -0.77
C ASP A 72 -6.75 -13.98 -1.63
N TYR A 73 -5.72 -14.62 -1.09
CA TYR A 73 -5.03 -15.75 -1.70
C TYR A 73 -4.91 -16.91 -0.72
N ALA A 74 -4.73 -18.13 -1.24
CA ALA A 74 -4.52 -19.31 -0.39
C ALA A 74 -3.27 -19.21 0.51
N TRP A 75 -2.28 -18.41 0.11
CA TRP A 75 -1.02 -18.21 0.83
C TRP A 75 -0.99 -16.95 1.70
N GLY A 76 -2.02 -16.08 1.63
CA GLY A 76 -1.95 -14.76 2.25
C GLY A 76 -2.94 -13.75 1.70
N LYS A 77 -2.66 -12.47 1.94
CA LYS A 77 -3.48 -11.35 1.50
C LYS A 77 -2.60 -10.21 0.99
N ILE A 78 -3.07 -9.54 -0.06
CA ILE A 78 -2.52 -8.24 -0.49
C ILE A 78 -3.62 -7.20 -0.28
N PHE A 79 -3.30 -6.07 0.34
CA PHE A 79 -4.27 -4.99 0.49
C PHE A 79 -3.62 -3.61 0.47
N SER A 80 -4.37 -2.62 0.01
CA SER A 80 -4.05 -1.22 0.27
C SER A 80 -4.73 -0.77 1.56
N TYR A 81 -4.11 0.16 2.28
CA TYR A 81 -4.71 0.78 3.44
C TYR A 81 -4.64 2.31 3.38
N TYR A 82 -5.54 2.92 4.12
CA TYR A 82 -5.59 4.35 4.38
C TYR A 82 -6.04 4.55 5.82
N ASP A 83 -5.16 5.13 6.64
CA ASP A 83 -5.45 5.47 8.02
C ASP A 83 -5.49 7.00 8.17
N ASN A 84 -6.69 7.52 8.44
CA ASN A 84 -6.90 8.95 8.71
C ASN A 84 -6.16 9.44 9.96
N LYS A 85 -5.94 8.58 10.96
CA LYS A 85 -5.36 8.98 12.25
C LYS A 85 -3.86 9.17 12.14
N SER A 86 -3.16 8.21 11.52
CA SER A 86 -1.73 8.32 11.26
C SER A 86 -1.41 9.11 9.99
N SER A 87 -2.42 9.39 9.16
CA SER A 87 -2.26 10.02 7.84
C SER A 87 -1.29 9.23 6.96
N GLU A 88 -1.46 7.91 6.98
CA GLU A 88 -0.64 6.98 6.22
C GLU A 88 -1.49 6.22 5.20
N THR A 89 -0.86 5.87 4.09
CA THR A 89 -1.41 4.95 3.11
C THR A 89 -0.27 4.17 2.47
N GLY A 90 -0.55 2.91 2.16
CA GLY A 90 0.44 2.02 1.56
C GLY A 90 -0.21 0.75 1.07
N ILE A 91 0.63 -0.17 0.62
CA ILE A 91 0.25 -1.52 0.22
C ILE A 91 0.92 -2.50 1.16
N VAL A 92 0.21 -3.54 1.55
CA VAL A 92 0.67 -4.57 2.47
C VAL A 92 0.45 -5.94 1.86
N ILE A 93 1.47 -6.78 1.97
CA ILE A 93 1.42 -8.21 1.66
C ILE A 93 1.60 -8.94 2.99
N VAL A 94 0.64 -9.76 3.37
CA VAL A 94 0.68 -10.59 4.58
C VAL A 94 0.70 -12.06 4.17
N TYR A 95 1.59 -12.83 4.79
CA TYR A 95 1.71 -14.27 4.58
C TYR A 95 1.06 -15.02 5.75
N ILE A 96 0.44 -16.17 5.46
CA ILE A 96 -0.14 -17.09 6.47
C ILE A 96 0.91 -18.10 6.92
#